data_AF-A0A518CW97-F1
#
_entry.id   AF-A0A518CW97-F1
#
_cell.length_a   1.000
_cell.length_b   1.000
_cell.length_c   1.000
_cell.angle_alpha   90.00
_cell.angle_beta   90.00
_cell.angle_gamma   90.00
#
_symmetry.space_group_name_H-M   'P 1'
#
loop_
_entity.id
_entity.type
_entity.pdbx_description
1 polymer ?
#
loop_
_entity_poly.entity_id
_entity_poly.type
_entity_poly.pdbx_seq_one_letter_code
_entity_poly.pdbx_strand_id
1 'polypeptide(L)'
;MEHAPQIRLDPESSAAPSEQLVQRVLELVASGALGAGAKLPSVRGLAAAALVNHNTVARAYRELEVLGVVRGENGRGVFVTDAGPRIAREQHGGATLAGFETAARAALRCGHPIEHLSEILRSLAATEQRRAS
;
A
#
# COMPACT_ATOMS: atom_id res chain seq x y z
N MET A 1 10.63 1.21 -20.96
CA MET A 1 9.49 0.37 -20.52
C MET A 1 9.35 0.57 -19.02
N GLU A 2 8.43 1.42 -18.60
CA GLU A 2 8.21 1.78 -17.20
C GLU A 2 7.85 0.52 -16.40
N HIS A 3 8.72 0.14 -15.45
CA HIS A 3 8.45 -0.99 -14.56
C HIS A 3 7.38 -0.54 -13.56
N ALA A 4 6.12 -0.92 -13.84
CA ALA A 4 5.04 -0.71 -12.89
C ALA A 4 5.42 -1.33 -11.54
N PRO A 5 5.22 -0.63 -10.42
CA PRO A 5 5.59 -1.13 -9.10
C PRO A 5 4.92 -2.49 -8.84
N GLN A 6 5.71 -3.47 -8.40
CA GLN A 6 5.22 -4.82 -8.16
C GLN A 6 4.31 -4.85 -6.92
N ILE A 7 3.07 -5.28 -7.12
CA ILE A 7 2.12 -5.60 -6.07
C ILE A 7 2.40 -7.04 -5.63
N ARG A 8 3.05 -7.20 -4.48
CA ARG A 8 3.36 -8.50 -3.86
C ARG A 8 2.45 -8.71 -2.66
N LEU A 9 2.05 -9.96 -2.45
CA LEU A 9 1.22 -10.39 -1.34
C LEU A 9 2.06 -11.21 -0.36
N ASP A 10 1.66 -11.18 0.91
CA ASP A 10 2.25 -11.98 1.97
C ASP A 10 1.40 -13.25 2.19
N PRO A 11 1.91 -14.44 1.84
CA PRO A 11 1.16 -15.68 1.99
C PRO A 11 0.91 -16.08 3.45
N GLU A 12 1.70 -15.56 4.39
CA GLU A 12 1.59 -15.88 5.83
C GLU A 12 0.64 -14.92 6.57
N SER A 13 0.14 -13.89 5.89
CA SER A 13 -0.77 -12.92 6.48
C SER A 13 -2.16 -13.52 6.71
N SER A 14 -2.76 -13.23 7.87
CA SER A 14 -4.14 -13.59 8.19
C SER A 14 -5.18 -12.76 7.45
N ALA A 15 -4.78 -11.67 6.78
CA ALA A 15 -5.66 -10.82 5.99
C ALA A 15 -6.04 -11.49 4.67
N ALA A 16 -7.28 -11.28 4.22
CA ALA A 16 -7.73 -11.85 2.96
C ALA A 16 -6.89 -11.28 1.79
N PRO A 17 -6.59 -12.07 0.74
CA PRO A 17 -5.78 -11.60 -0.38
C PRO A 17 -6.32 -10.32 -1.05
N SER A 18 -7.63 -10.09 -1.04
CA SER A 18 -8.21 -8.84 -1.53
C SER A 18 -7.86 -7.64 -0.67
N GLU A 19 -7.86 -7.80 0.66
CA GLU A 19 -7.52 -6.74 1.61
C GLU A 19 -6.04 -6.38 1.48
N GLN A 20 -5.17 -7.39 1.35
CA GLN A 20 -3.75 -7.17 1.10
C GLN A 20 -3.50 -6.41 -0.20
N LEU A 21 -4.23 -6.73 -1.29
CA LEU A 21 -4.15 -5.99 -2.55
C LEU A 21 -4.58 -4.53 -2.39
N VAL A 22 -5.67 -4.26 -1.65
CA VAL A 22 -6.11 -2.89 -1.35
C VAL A 22 -5.01 -2.13 -0.62
N GLN A 23 -4.49 -2.68 0.48
CA GLN A 23 -3.43 -2.05 1.26
C GLN A 23 -2.19 -1.77 0.42
N ARG A 24 -1.76 -2.74 -0.41
CA ARG A 24 -0.58 -2.58 -1.26
C ARG A 24 -0.76 -1.48 -2.30
N VAL A 25 -1.96 -1.33 -2.89
CA VAL A 25 -2.23 -0.22 -3.81
C VAL A 25 -2.27 1.12 -3.06
N LEU A 26 -2.90 1.17 -1.89
CA LEU A 26 -2.92 2.39 -1.05
C LEU A 26 -1.51 2.85 -0.71
N GLU A 27 -0.61 1.93 -0.33
CA GLU A 27 0.81 2.23 -0.08
C GLU A 27 1.50 2.85 -1.29
N LEU A 28 1.34 2.23 -2.47
CA LEU A 28 1.96 2.70 -3.71
C LEU A 28 1.43 4.07 -4.12
N VAL A 29 0.15 4.34 -3.92
CA VAL A 29 -0.46 5.65 -4.20
C VAL A 29 -0.04 6.69 -3.16
N ALA A 30 0.02 6.33 -1.87
CA ALA A 30 0.39 7.23 -0.78
C ALA A 30 1.87 7.67 -0.87
N SER A 31 2.76 6.73 -1.22
CA SER A 31 4.19 6.96 -1.46
C SER A 31 4.49 7.70 -2.76
N GLY A 32 3.51 7.78 -3.68
CA GLY A 32 3.67 8.44 -4.98
C GLY A 32 4.23 7.54 -6.08
N ALA A 33 4.53 6.26 -5.80
CA ALA A 33 4.90 5.29 -6.82
C ALA A 33 3.79 5.05 -7.87
N LEU A 34 2.52 5.27 -7.48
CA LEU A 34 1.38 5.40 -8.37
C LEU A 34 0.78 6.79 -8.23
N GLY A 35 1.20 7.71 -9.10
CA GLY A 35 0.68 9.08 -9.13
C GLY A 35 -0.76 9.19 -9.64
N ALA A 36 -1.36 10.38 -9.50
CA ALA A 36 -2.65 10.67 -10.11
C ALA A 36 -2.62 10.42 -11.63
N GLY A 37 -3.67 9.80 -12.16
CA GLY A 37 -3.74 9.40 -13.57
C GLY A 37 -2.93 8.15 -13.93
N ALA A 38 -2.15 7.57 -13.00
CA ALA A 38 -1.41 6.34 -13.26
C ALA A 38 -2.39 5.18 -13.56
N LYS A 39 -2.07 4.38 -14.57
CA LYS A 39 -2.85 3.20 -14.96
C LYS A 39 -2.47 2.01 -14.10
N LEU A 40 -3.46 1.38 -13.46
CA LEU A 40 -3.26 0.12 -12.76
C LEU A 40 -3.16 -1.05 -13.76
N PRO A 41 -2.48 -2.15 -13.39
CA PRO A 41 -2.51 -3.37 -14.17
C PRO A 41 -3.95 -3.85 -14.37
N SER A 42 -4.21 -4.56 -15.48
CA SER A 42 -5.53 -5.18 -15.67
C SER A 42 -5.82 -6.21 -14.59
N VAL A 43 -7.10 -6.48 -14.31
CA VAL A 43 -7.52 -7.51 -13.34
C VAL A 43 -6.83 -8.85 -13.62
N ARG A 44 -6.80 -9.28 -14.88
CA ARG A 44 -6.13 -10.53 -15.28
C ARG A 44 -4.61 -10.45 -15.17
N GLY A 45 -4.02 -9.31 -15.53
CA GLY A 45 -2.56 -9.11 -15.45
C GLY A 45 -2.07 -9.15 -14.01
N LEU A 46 -2.77 -8.46 -13.10
CA LEU A 46 -2.43 -8.48 -11.68
C LEU A 46 -2.70 -9.86 -11.06
N ALA A 47 -3.81 -10.52 -11.42
CA ALA A 47 -4.10 -11.86 -10.94
C ALA A 47 -2.99 -12.86 -11.29
N ALA A 48 -2.48 -12.80 -12.52
CA ALA A 48 -1.37 -13.64 -12.96
C ALA A 48 -0.06 -13.29 -12.23
N ALA A 49 0.25 -12.00 -12.08
CA ALA A 49 1.49 -11.55 -11.43
C ALA A 49 1.51 -11.85 -9.93
N ALA A 50 0.37 -11.70 -9.25
CA ALA A 50 0.23 -11.93 -7.82
C ALA A 50 -0.20 -13.37 -7.46
N LEU A 51 -0.38 -14.24 -8.46
CA LEU A 51 -0.82 -15.63 -8.29
C LEU A 51 -2.12 -15.77 -7.47
N VAL A 52 -3.10 -14.90 -7.73
CA VAL A 52 -4.40 -14.88 -7.03
C VAL A 52 -5.56 -15.01 -8.01
N ASN A 53 -6.74 -15.35 -7.48
CA ASN A 53 -7.96 -15.37 -8.26
C ASN A 53 -8.31 -13.97 -8.82
N HIS A 54 -8.68 -13.89 -10.09
CA HIS A 54 -9.11 -12.64 -10.72
C HIS A 54 -10.29 -11.97 -10.00
N ASN A 55 -11.18 -12.74 -9.37
CA ASN A 55 -12.28 -12.20 -8.57
C ASN A 55 -11.78 -11.47 -7.31
N THR A 56 -10.66 -11.93 -6.73
CA THR A 56 -10.00 -11.26 -5.62
C THR A 56 -9.48 -9.89 -6.03
N VAL A 57 -8.83 -9.81 -7.19
CA VAL A 57 -8.36 -8.53 -7.74
C VAL A 57 -9.53 -7.61 -8.08
N ALA A 58 -10.58 -8.14 -8.72
CA ALA A 58 -11.78 -7.36 -9.04
C ALA A 58 -12.46 -6.83 -7.78
N ARG A 59 -12.49 -7.61 -6.69
CA ARG A 59 -12.98 -7.15 -5.38
C ARG A 59 -12.12 -6.01 -4.84
N ALA A 60 -10.80 -6.15 -4.86
CA ALA A 60 -9.87 -5.10 -4.39
C ALA A 60 -10.02 -3.81 -5.19
N TYR A 61 -10.13 -3.88 -6.52
CA TYR A 61 -10.31 -2.70 -7.37
C TYR A 61 -11.65 -2.01 -7.12
N ARG A 62 -12.73 -2.76 -6.91
CA ARG A 62 -14.03 -2.19 -6.53
C ARG A 62 -13.96 -1.47 -5.18
N GLU A 63 -13.24 -2.03 -4.21
CA GLU A 63 -13.08 -1.40 -2.90
C GLU A 63 -12.29 -0.09 -3.01
N LEU A 64 -11.19 -0.08 -3.77
CA LEU A 64 -10.42 1.14 -4.05
C LEU A 64 -11.24 2.19 -4.82
N GLU A 65 -12.16 1.75 -5.67
CA GLU A 65 -13.07 2.64 -6.40
C GLU A 65 -14.14 3.23 -5.46
N VAL A 66 -14.70 2.43 -4.55
CA VAL A 66 -15.60 2.91 -3.48
C VAL A 66 -14.90 3.92 -2.57
N LEU A 67 -13.63 3.71 -2.26
CA LEU A 67 -12.80 4.67 -1.52
C LEU A 67 -12.50 5.94 -2.32
N GLY A 68 -12.74 5.97 -3.64
CA GLY A 68 -12.42 7.09 -4.52
C GLY A 68 -10.94 7.21 -4.89
N VAL A 69 -10.13 6.18 -4.59
CA VAL A 69 -8.68 6.16 -4.87
C VAL A 69 -8.42 5.92 -6.35
N VAL A 70 -9.24 5.07 -6.97
CA VAL A 70 -9.18 4.75 -8.40
C VAL A 70 -10.53 4.95 -9.06
N ARG A 71 -10.54 5.02 -10.39
CA ARG A 71 -11.76 5.00 -11.21
C ARG A 71 -11.60 4.04 -12.37
N GLY A 72 -12.67 3.32 -12.70
CA GLY A 72 -12.78 2.58 -13.95
C GLY A 72 -13.06 3.52 -15.13
N GLU A 73 -12.36 3.30 -16.24
CA GLU A 73 -12.66 3.93 -17.53
C GLU A 73 -12.98 2.83 -18.56
N ASN A 74 -14.20 2.87 -19.08
CA ASN A 74 -14.73 1.86 -20.01
C ASN A 74 -13.77 1.62 -21.19
N GLY A 75 -13.33 0.37 -21.35
CA GLY A 75 -12.39 -0.04 -22.40
C GLY A 75 -10.95 0.45 -22.24
N ARG A 76 -10.66 1.34 -21.28
CA ARG A 76 -9.32 1.94 -21.08
C ARG A 76 -8.57 1.35 -19.89
N GLY A 77 -9.28 0.89 -18.86
CA GLY A 77 -8.70 0.27 -17.67
C GLY A 77 -9.05 1.00 -16.39
N VAL A 78 -8.24 0.83 -15.35
CA VAL A 78 -8.43 1.45 -14.03
C VAL A 78 -7.29 2.44 -13.80
N PHE A 79 -7.62 3.63 -13.31
CA PHE A 79 -6.67 4.74 -13.14
C PHE A 79 -6.78 5.36 -11.76
N VAL A 80 -5.66 5.80 -11.20
CA VAL A 80 -5.64 6.57 -9.95
C VAL A 80 -6.33 7.92 -10.15
N THR A 81 -7.20 8.33 -9.24
CA THR A 81 -7.88 9.62 -9.30
C THR A 81 -6.97 10.75 -8.83
N ASP A 82 -7.34 12.01 -9.13
CA ASP A 82 -6.59 13.18 -8.64
C ASP A 82 -6.66 13.29 -7.11
N ALA A 83 -7.74 12.80 -6.51
CA ALA A 83 -7.89 12.70 -5.05
C ALA A 83 -7.15 11.49 -4.45
N GLY A 84 -6.77 10.50 -5.26
CA GLY A 84 -6.20 9.23 -4.84
C GLY A 84 -5.00 9.36 -3.89
N PRO A 85 -3.97 10.16 -4.19
CA PRO A 85 -2.83 10.36 -3.30
C PRO A 85 -3.20 10.89 -1.90
N ARG A 86 -4.19 11.79 -1.80
CA ARG A 86 -4.64 12.31 -0.51
C ARG A 86 -5.40 11.24 0.27
N ILE A 87 -6.39 10.62 -0.37
CA ILE A 87 -7.21 9.56 0.25
C ILE A 87 -6.33 8.40 0.70
N ALA A 88 -5.38 7.98 -0.13
CA ALA A 88 -4.46 6.90 0.21
C ALA A 88 -3.60 7.22 1.43
N ARG A 89 -3.12 8.46 1.59
CA ARG A 89 -2.39 8.88 2.80
C ARG A 89 -3.27 8.92 4.04
N GLU A 90 -4.54 9.31 3.91
CA GLU A 90 -5.49 9.30 5.01
C GLU A 90 -5.80 7.86 5.46
N GLN A 91 -6.10 6.97 4.50
CA GLN A 91 -6.42 5.56 4.75
C GLN A 91 -5.22 4.77 5.27
N HIS A 92 -4.06 4.90 4.61
CA HIS A 92 -2.85 4.16 4.97
C HIS A 92 -2.13 4.79 6.16
N GLY A 93 -2.00 6.11 6.21
CA GLY A 93 -1.26 6.81 7.26
C GLY A 93 -1.86 6.59 8.65
N GLY A 94 -3.19 6.58 8.76
CA GLY A 94 -3.87 6.29 10.03
C GLY A 94 -3.56 4.88 10.56
N ALA A 95 -3.65 3.87 9.70
CA ALA A 95 -3.38 2.48 10.07
C ALA A 95 -1.90 2.26 10.44
N THR A 96 -0.97 2.81 9.66
CA THR A 96 0.47 2.68 9.89
C THR A 96 0.90 3.36 11.20
N LEU A 97 0.37 4.55 11.50
CA LEU A 97 0.64 5.23 12.77
C LEU A 97 0.08 4.48 13.98
N ALA A 98 -1.13 3.93 13.87
CA ALA A 98 -1.72 3.12 14.94
C ALA A 98 -0.93 1.82 15.20
N GLY A 99 -0.44 1.18 14.14
CA GLY A 99 0.46 0.02 14.24
C GLY A 99 1.79 0.38 14.90
N PHE A 100 2.40 1.49 14.49
CA PHE A 100 3.62 2.01 15.12
C PHE A 100 3.42 2.31 16.60
N GLU A 101 2.34 3.01 16.96
CA GLU A 101 2.02 3.32 18.35
C GLU A 101 1.87 2.05 19.20
N THR A 102 1.19 1.04 18.67
CA THR A 102 0.99 -0.25 19.34
C THR A 102 2.32 -0.96 19.61
N ALA A 103 3.19 -1.03 18.59
CA ALA A 103 4.51 -1.64 18.69
C ALA A 103 5.43 -0.86 19.65
N ALA A 104 5.46 0.47 19.56
CA ALA A 104 6.24 1.33 20.43
C ALA A 104 5.80 1.18 21.89
N ARG A 105 4.49 1.18 22.17
CA ARG A 105 3.96 0.92 23.52
C ARG A 105 4.39 -0.45 24.05
N ALA A 106 4.38 -1.48 23.22
CA ALA A 106 4.85 -2.81 23.62
C ALA A 106 6.34 -2.81 23.98
N ALA A 107 7.18 -2.20 23.15
CA ALA A 107 8.62 -2.10 23.41
C ALA A 107 8.93 -1.34 24.70
N LEU A 108 8.24 -0.21 24.94
CA LEU A 108 8.39 0.55 26.17
C LEU A 108 7.97 -0.26 27.42
N ARG A 109 6.90 -1.05 27.33
CA ARG A 109 6.49 -1.94 28.44
C ARG A 109 7.50 -3.05 28.75
N CYS A 110 8.28 -3.47 27.75
CA CYS A 110 9.39 -4.42 27.94
C CYS A 110 10.66 -3.76 28.49
N GLY A 111 10.64 -2.44 28.73
CA GLY A 111 11.79 -1.71 29.28
C GLY A 111 12.81 -1.27 28.23
N HIS A 112 12.49 -1.30 26.94
CA HIS A 112 13.38 -0.74 25.93
C HIS A 112 13.46 0.79 26.09
N PRO A 113 14.67 1.37 26.18
CA PRO A 113 14.83 2.82 26.29
C PRO A 113 14.40 3.52 25.01
N ILE A 114 13.84 4.72 25.13
CA ILE A 114 13.35 5.51 23.99
C ILE A 114 14.47 5.87 23.02
N GLU A 115 15.70 6.00 23.52
CA GLU A 115 16.89 6.27 22.74
C GLU A 115 17.14 5.15 21.72
N HIS A 116 16.98 3.89 22.13
CA HIS A 116 17.15 2.73 21.25
C HIS A 116 16.06 2.67 20.18
N LEU A 117 14.81 2.93 20.55
CA LEU A 117 13.69 3.01 19.59
C LEU A 117 13.92 4.14 18.57
N SER A 118 14.43 5.28 19.04
CA SER A 118 14.76 6.43 18.19
C SER A 118 15.90 6.13 17.23
N GLU A 119 16.93 5.41 17.66
CA GLU A 119 18.02 4.95 16.79
C GLU A 119 17.54 4.03 15.67
N ILE A 120 16.69 3.05 16.01
CA ILE A 120 16.09 2.15 15.02
C ILE A 120 15.31 2.96 13.98
N LEU A 121 14.45 3.89 14.43
CA LEU A 121 13.67 4.74 13.52
C LEU A 121 14.55 5.60 12.60
N ARG A 122 15.59 6.24 13.14
CA ARG A 122 16.53 7.04 12.34
C ARG A 122 17.27 6.18 11.31
N SER A 123 17.70 4.99 11.70
CA SER A 123 18.38 4.03 10.81
C SER A 123 17.48 3.58 9.65
N LEU A 124 16.20 3.30 9.94
CA LEU A 124 15.20 2.96 8.92
C LEU A 124 14.93 4.12 7.97
N ALA A 125 14.73 5.34 8.49
CA ALA A 125 14.50 6.52 7.65
C ALA A 125 15.65 6.79 6.67
N ALA A 126 16.90 6.67 7.13
CA ALA A 126 18.09 6.83 6.29
C ALA A 126 18.19 5.76 5.18
N THR A 127 17.64 4.57 5.41
CA THR A 127 17.65 3.48 4.42
C THR A 127 16.61 3.69 3.33
N GLU A 128 15.44 4.21 3.69
CA GLU A 128 14.38 4.52 2.72
C GLU A 128 14.73 5.72 1.83
N GLN A 129 15.42 6.75 2.36
CA GLN A 129 15.93 7.88 1.55
C GLN A 129 16.94 7.45 0.49
N ARG A 130 17.75 6.42 0.75
CA ARG A 130 18.69 5.85 -0.23
C ARG A 130 18.01 5.04 -1.32
N ARG A 131 16.82 4.49 -1.09
CA ARG A 131 16.04 3.76 -2.10
C ARG A 131 15.27 4.67 -3.04
N ALA A 132 15.00 5.91 -2.61
CA ALA A 132 14.29 6.92 -3.38
C ALA A 132 15.21 7.83 -4.22
N SER A 133 16.54 7.65 -4.12
CA SER A 133 17.57 8.36 -4.92
C SER A 133 18.10 7.46 -6.03
#